data_AF-A0A1Y1MB99-F1
#
_entry.id   AF-A0A1Y1MB99-F1
#
_cell.length_a   1.000
_cell.length_b   1.000
_cell.length_c   1.000
_cell.angle_alpha   90.00
_cell.angle_beta   90.00
_cell.angle_gamma   90.00
#
_symmetry.space_group_name_H-M   'P 1'
#
loop_
_entity.id
_entity.type
_entity.pdbx_description
1 polymer ?
#
loop_
_entity_poly.entity_id
_entity_poly.type
_entity_poly.pdbx_seq_one_letter_code
_entity_poly.pdbx_strand_id
1 'polypeptide(L)'
;FKCAICYFETNYKPSIKRHLLIHTDSKAFKCANCDYETNNKYCLTKHLLKHTDFKDFKCAICYFETNYKPSFKRHLLKHIDSKDFKCGNCDYKTNIKHNLRRHLLKHKDYKDFKCANCDY
;
A
#
# COMPACT_ATOMS: atom_id res chain seq x y z
N PHE A 1 3.56 -21.73 1.10
CA PHE A 1 2.11 -21.85 1.40
C PHE A 1 1.32 -21.25 0.26
N LYS A 2 0.37 -22.00 -0.31
CA LYS A 2 -0.48 -21.55 -1.43
C LYS A 2 -1.92 -21.39 -0.96
N CYS A 3 -2.63 -20.40 -1.50
CA CYS A 3 -4.06 -20.26 -1.27
C CYS A 3 -4.82 -21.27 -2.13
N ALA A 4 -5.87 -21.87 -1.58
CA ALA A 4 -6.72 -22.82 -2.30
C ALA A 4 -7.79 -22.12 -3.17
N ILE A 5 -8.05 -20.83 -2.92
CA ILE A 5 -9.16 -20.07 -3.53
C ILE A 5 -8.66 -19.17 -4.67
N CYS A 6 -7.39 -18.77 -4.64
CA CYS A 6 -6.80 -17.92 -5.68
C CYS A 6 -5.29 -18.18 -5.84
N TYR A 7 -4.66 -17.53 -6.81
CA TYR A 7 -3.24 -17.70 -7.13
C TYR A 7 -2.26 -17.07 -6.11
N PHE A 8 -2.73 -16.66 -4.94
CA PHE A 8 -1.84 -16.08 -3.93
C PHE A 8 -0.95 -17.15 -3.29
N GLU A 9 0.34 -16.85 -3.19
CA GLU A 9 1.30 -17.69 -2.50
C GLU A 9 2.28 -16.88 -1.64
N THR A 10 2.76 -17.52 -0.58
CA THR A 10 3.71 -16.91 0.35
C THR A 10 4.53 -17.98 1.07
N ASN A 11 5.79 -17.66 1.37
CA ASN A 11 6.64 -18.52 2.19
C ASN A 11 6.44 -18.30 3.70
N TYR A 12 5.57 -17.36 4.11
CA TYR A 12 5.34 -17.03 5.52
C TYR A 12 3.95 -17.47 6.00
N LYS A 13 3.90 -18.41 6.96
CA LYS A 13 2.65 -19.01 7.47
C LYS A 13 1.65 -17.98 8.01
N PRO A 14 2.04 -16.94 8.79
CA PRO A 14 1.10 -15.92 9.22
C PRO A 14 0.49 -15.11 8.06
N SER A 15 1.23 -14.93 6.96
CA SER A 15 0.72 -14.22 5.78
C SER A 15 -0.37 -14.98 5.07
N ILE A 16 -0.27 -16.33 4.94
CA ILE A 16 -1.35 -17.11 4.31
C ILE A 16 -2.61 -17.11 5.19
N LYS A 17 -2.48 -17.23 6.52
CA LYS A 17 -3.62 -17.13 7.45
C LYS A 17 -4.35 -15.79 7.31
N ARG A 18 -3.60 -14.69 7.28
CA ARG A 18 -4.16 -13.34 7.07
C ARG A 18 -4.77 -13.19 5.69
N HIS A 19 -4.15 -13.76 4.65
CA HIS A 19 -4.67 -13.70 3.29
C HIS A 19 -6.03 -14.38 3.20
N LEU A 20 -6.22 -15.55 3.81
CA LEU A 20 -7.48 -16.29 3.75
C LEU A 20 -8.69 -15.47 4.25
N LEU A 21 -8.46 -14.48 5.10
CA LEU A 21 -9.51 -13.56 5.56
C LEU A 21 -10.16 -12.79 4.41
N ILE A 22 -9.46 -12.52 3.30
CA ILE A 22 -10.07 -11.80 2.16
C ILE A 22 -11.20 -12.60 1.49
N HIS A 23 -11.21 -13.92 1.67
CA HIS A 23 -12.23 -14.82 1.13
C HIS A 23 -13.37 -15.05 2.13
N THR A 24 -13.40 -14.28 3.22
CA THR A 24 -14.44 -14.33 4.24
C THR A 24 -15.12 -12.98 4.36
N ASP A 25 -16.46 -12.98 4.32
CA ASP A 25 -17.26 -11.76 4.44
C ASP A 25 -17.41 -11.27 5.89
N SER A 26 -16.95 -12.03 6.88
CA SER A 26 -17.07 -11.69 8.29
C SER A 26 -16.10 -10.57 8.69
N LYS A 27 -16.59 -9.33 8.83
CA LYS A 27 -15.81 -8.22 9.39
C LYS A 27 -15.89 -8.21 10.93
N ALA A 28 -15.01 -8.97 11.57
CA ALA A 28 -15.01 -9.16 13.02
C ALA A 28 -14.54 -7.94 13.85
N PHE A 29 -13.75 -7.04 13.25
CA PHE A 29 -13.14 -5.92 13.97
C PHE A 29 -13.71 -4.59 13.46
N LYS A 30 -14.41 -3.86 14.34
CA LYS A 30 -15.01 -2.56 14.06
C LYS A 30 -14.23 -1.44 14.73
N CYS A 31 -14.13 -0.30 14.07
CA CYS A 31 -13.62 0.93 14.67
C CYS A 31 -14.71 1.55 15.55
N ALA A 32 -14.33 2.06 16.73
CA ALA A 32 -15.26 2.75 17.62
C ALA A 32 -15.51 4.21 17.20
N ASN A 33 -14.65 4.78 16.36
CA ASN A 33 -14.64 6.20 16.01
C ASN A 33 -15.22 6.50 14.61
N CYS A 34 -15.55 5.47 13.82
CA CYS A 34 -16.12 5.59 12.48
C CYS A 34 -16.62 4.22 11.97
N ASP A 35 -17.27 4.21 10.80
CA ASP A 35 -17.83 2.99 10.18
C ASP A 35 -16.79 2.03 9.57
N TYR A 36 -15.50 2.21 9.87
CA TYR A 36 -14.46 1.33 9.35
C TYR A 36 -14.51 -0.05 10.03
N GLU A 37 -14.60 -1.09 9.22
CA GLU A 37 -14.58 -2.47 9.68
C GLU A 37 -13.60 -3.32 8.88
N THR A 38 -13.00 -4.32 9.53
CA THR A 38 -12.05 -5.24 8.91
C THR A 38 -12.09 -6.60 9.59
N ASN A 39 -11.68 -7.64 8.87
CA ASN A 39 -11.49 -8.99 9.42
C ASN A 39 -10.08 -9.23 9.97
N ASN A 40 -9.20 -8.22 9.88
CA ASN A 40 -7.81 -8.32 10.27
C ASN A 40 -7.47 -7.30 11.37
N LYS A 41 -7.20 -7.81 12.57
CA LYS A 41 -6.82 -6.99 13.74
C LYS A 41 -5.65 -6.04 13.45
N TYR A 42 -4.64 -6.47 12.68
CA TYR A 42 -3.52 -5.60 12.30
C TYR A 42 -3.98 -4.40 11.46
N CYS A 43 -4.95 -4.60 10.56
CA CYS A 43 -5.53 -3.51 9.79
C CYS A 43 -6.31 -2.55 10.70
N LEU A 44 -7.07 -3.05 11.69
CA LEU A 44 -7.76 -2.20 12.65
C LEU A 44 -6.76 -1.37 13.47
N THR A 45 -5.73 -1.99 14.06
CA THR A 45 -4.71 -1.26 14.84
C THR A 45 -4.04 -0.17 14.01
N LYS A 46 -3.69 -0.46 12.75
CA LYS A 46 -3.14 0.54 11.84
C LYS A 46 -4.16 1.64 11.51
N HIS A 47 -5.43 1.29 11.33
CA HIS A 47 -6.49 2.23 11.05
C HIS A 47 -6.69 3.20 12.23
N LEU A 48 -6.63 2.72 13.47
CA LEU A 48 -6.80 3.53 14.68
C LEU A 48 -5.78 4.67 14.77
N LEU A 49 -4.60 4.53 14.16
CA LEU A 49 -3.63 5.62 14.05
C LEU A 49 -4.19 6.85 13.30
N LYS A 50 -5.26 6.72 12.51
CA LYS A 50 -5.90 7.87 11.86
C LYS A 50 -6.69 8.74 12.84
N HIS A 51 -7.12 8.16 13.96
CA HIS A 51 -7.91 8.84 14.99
C HIS A 51 -7.05 9.38 16.14
N THR A 52 -5.73 9.19 16.06
CA THR A 52 -4.80 9.75 17.03
C THR A 52 -4.17 11.01 16.46
N ASP A 53 -4.25 12.13 17.20
CA ASP A 53 -3.63 13.40 16.81
C ASP A 53 -2.11 13.41 17.03
N PHE A 54 -1.60 12.46 17.83
CA PHE A 54 -0.17 12.34 18.09
C PHE A 54 0.56 11.75 16.88
N LYS A 55 1.63 12.43 16.45
CA LYS A 55 2.50 12.02 15.34
C LYS A 55 3.95 11.85 15.83
N ASP A 56 4.29 10.62 16.15
CA ASP A 56 5.57 10.22 16.74
C ASP A 56 6.77 10.45 15.82
N PHE A 57 6.54 10.37 14.51
CA PHE A 57 7.61 10.46 13.52
C PHE A 57 7.58 11.80 12.80
N LYS A 58 8.47 12.71 13.22
CA LYS A 58 8.66 14.04 12.64
C LYS A 58 9.93 14.07 11.80
N CYS A 59 9.84 14.65 10.61
CA CYS A 59 10.99 14.82 9.75
C CYS A 59 11.85 15.99 10.24
N ALA A 60 13.16 15.81 10.31
CA ALA A 60 14.09 16.88 10.68
C ALA A 60 14.37 17.87 9.53
N ILE A 61 14.02 17.51 8.29
CA ILE A 61 14.36 18.27 7.07
C ILE A 61 13.18 19.12 6.58
N CYS A 62 11.95 18.76 6.94
CA CYS A 62 10.74 19.48 6.52
C CYS A 62 9.60 19.26 7.52
N TYR A 63 8.46 19.94 7.33
CA TYR A 63 7.30 19.87 8.21
C TYR A 63 6.48 18.57 8.12
N PHE A 64 7.00 17.51 7.49
CA PHE A 64 6.29 16.25 7.37
C PHE A 64 6.31 15.48 8.70
N GLU A 65 5.14 15.00 9.10
CA GLU A 65 4.96 14.21 10.31
C GLU A 65 3.91 13.11 10.12
N THR A 66 4.09 11.97 10.77
CA THR A 66 3.17 10.84 10.74
C THR A 66 3.34 9.98 12.00
N ASN A 67 2.33 9.22 12.36
CA ASN A 67 2.43 8.15 13.37
C ASN A 67 2.66 6.76 12.75
N TYR A 68 2.78 6.68 11.42
CA TYR A 68 3.01 5.41 10.74
C TYR A 68 4.46 5.28 10.27
N LYS A 69 5.26 4.54 11.05
CA LYS A 69 6.70 4.30 10.82
C LYS A 69 7.06 3.92 9.38
N PRO A 70 6.34 3.01 8.67
CA PRO A 70 6.67 2.70 7.28
C PRO A 70 6.44 3.87 6.32
N SER A 71 5.42 4.70 6.56
CA SER A 71 5.23 5.94 5.79
C SER A 71 6.36 6.92 6.04
N PHE A 72 6.81 7.05 7.29
CA PHE A 72 7.95 7.90 7.65
C PHE A 72 9.24 7.45 6.95
N LYS A 73 9.60 6.17 7.04
CA LYS A 73 10.77 5.62 6.33
C LYS A 73 10.73 5.89 4.83
N ARG A 74 9.57 5.69 4.19
CA ARG A 74 9.38 5.99 2.77
C ARG A 74 9.47 7.48 2.49
N HIS A 75 8.97 8.34 3.38
CA HIS A 75 9.09 9.78 3.25
C HIS A 75 10.56 10.21 3.25
N LEU A 76 11.38 9.68 4.16
CA LEU A 76 12.80 10.04 4.27
C LEU A 76 13.57 9.81 2.96
N LEU A 77 13.17 8.81 2.17
CA LEU A 77 13.77 8.57 0.86
C LEU A 77 13.69 9.80 -0.04
N LYS A 78 12.62 10.62 0.06
CA LYS A 78 12.45 11.84 -0.75
C LYS A 78 13.58 12.87 -0.57
N HIS A 79 14.28 12.84 0.56
CA HIS A 79 15.40 13.73 0.85
C HIS A 79 16.75 13.16 0.41
N ILE A 80 16.75 11.96 -0.19
CA ILE A 80 17.93 11.34 -0.76
C ILE A 80 17.91 11.63 -2.27
N ASP A 81 18.96 12.27 -2.76
CA ASP A 81 19.11 12.62 -4.18
C ASP A 81 19.37 11.40 -5.09
N SER A 82 19.89 10.30 -4.52
CA SER A 82 20.07 9.06 -5.27
C SER A 82 18.71 8.45 -5.64
N LYS A 83 18.52 8.22 -6.94
CA LYS A 83 17.33 7.56 -7.49
C LYS A 83 17.69 6.16 -7.97
N ASP A 84 17.55 5.20 -7.06
CA ASP A 84 17.96 3.81 -7.26
C ASP A 84 17.09 3.07 -8.29
N PHE A 85 15.84 3.47 -8.45
CA PHE A 85 14.90 2.83 -9.38
C PHE A 85 14.78 3.68 -10.65
N LYS A 86 15.28 3.15 -11.76
CA LYS A 86 15.25 3.79 -13.08
C LYS A 86 14.27 3.05 -14.00
N CYS A 87 13.57 3.81 -14.84
CA CYS A 87 12.81 3.24 -15.95
C CYS A 87 13.79 2.81 -17.06
N GLY A 88 13.53 1.66 -17.68
CA GLY A 88 14.29 1.21 -18.84
C GLY A 88 13.86 1.86 -20.16
N ASN A 89 12.67 2.48 -20.19
CA ASN A 89 12.03 2.96 -21.42
C ASN A 89 12.07 4.49 -21.56
N CYS A 90 12.49 5.22 -20.53
CA CYS A 90 12.63 6.68 -20.54
C CYS A 90 13.47 7.17 -19.35
N ASP A 91 13.71 8.48 -19.25
CA ASP A 91 14.53 9.10 -18.20
C ASP A 91 13.89 9.16 -16.80
N TYR A 92 12.72 8.55 -16.60
CA TYR A 92 12.06 8.55 -15.30
C TYR A 92 12.87 7.77 -14.25
N LYS A 93 13.11 8.40 -13.09
CA LYS A 93 13.83 7.82 -11.96
C LYS A 93 13.12 8.14 -10.65
N THR A 94 13.19 7.23 -9.69
CA THR A 94 12.61 7.40 -8.35
C THR A 94 13.37 6.59 -7.31
N ASN A 95 13.25 6.95 -6.04
CA ASN A 95 13.72 6.19 -4.87
C ASN A 95 12.62 5.29 -4.28
N ILE A 96 11.40 5.30 -4.85
CA ILE A 96 10.27 4.51 -4.37
C ILE A 96 9.88 3.46 -5.43
N LYS A 97 10.17 2.18 -5.15
CA LYS A 97 9.85 1.05 -6.05
C LYS A 97 8.39 1.01 -6.52
N HIS A 98 7.45 1.33 -5.64
CA HIS A 98 6.02 1.40 -6.00
C HIS A 98 5.74 2.46 -7.08
N ASN A 99 6.42 3.62 -7.01
CA ASN A 99 6.28 4.66 -8.03
C ASN A 99 6.83 4.20 -9.38
N LEU A 100 7.96 3.49 -9.41
CA LEU A 100 8.47 2.92 -10.65
C LEU A 100 7.46 1.92 -11.23
N ARG A 101 6.93 0.98 -10.43
CA ARG A 101 5.92 0.01 -10.90
C ARG A 101 4.71 0.70 -11.52
N ARG A 102 4.18 1.74 -10.86
CA ARG A 102 3.06 2.53 -11.39
C ARG A 102 3.45 3.30 -12.65
N HIS A 103 4.66 3.84 -12.71
CA HIS A 103 5.16 4.53 -13.88
C HIS A 103 5.26 3.60 -15.09
N LEU A 104 5.74 2.37 -14.91
CA LEU A 104 5.86 1.36 -15.97
C LEU A 104 4.52 1.01 -16.63
N LEU A 105 3.40 1.23 -15.93
CA LEU A 105 2.06 1.07 -16.49
C LEU A 105 1.82 2.06 -17.64
N LYS A 106 2.43 3.26 -17.62
CA LYS A 106 2.30 4.23 -18.72
C LYS A 106 2.97 3.79 -20.03
N HIS A 107 3.91 2.85 -19.95
CA HIS A 107 4.58 2.26 -21.11
C HIS A 107 3.88 1.00 -21.61
N LYS A 108 2.83 0.55 -20.91
CA LYS A 108 1.98 -0.52 -21.39
C LYS A 108 0.81 0.10 -22.13
N ASP A 109 0.67 -0.23 -23.39
CA ASP A 109 -0.55 0.08 -24.14
C ASP A 109 -1.70 -0.71 -23.53
N TYR A 110 -2.53 -0.05 -22.73
CA TYR A 110 -3.76 -0.61 -22.21
C TYR A 110 -4.83 -0.58 -23.31
N LYS A 111 -4.75 -1.54 -24.25
CA LYS A 111 -5.77 -1.70 -25.29
C LYS A 111 -7.10 -2.29 -24.78
N ASP A 112 -7.14 -2.77 -23.53
CA ASP A 112 -8.22 -3.64 -23.05
C ASP A 112 -9.11 -3.05 -21.93
N PHE A 113 -8.89 -1.81 -21.49
CA PHE A 113 -9.83 -1.14 -20.59
C PHE A 113 -10.88 -0.39 -21.41
N LYS A 114 -11.79 -1.12 -22.05
CA LYS A 114 -13.02 -0.53 -22.58
C LYS A 114 -14.05 -0.45 -21.46
N CYS A 115 -14.60 0.74 -21.23
CA CYS A 115 -15.79 0.87 -20.41
C CYS A 115 -16.96 0.16 -21.13
N ALA A 116 -17.63 -0.79 -20.47
CA ALA A 116 -18.78 -1.47 -21.08
C ALA A 116 -19.97 -0.52 -21.35
N ASN A 117 -19.96 0.67 -20.75
CA ASN A 117 -21.03 1.67 -20.84
C ASN A 117 -20.57 3.01 -21.43
N CYS A 118 -19.33 3.12 -21.92
CA CYS A 118 -18.83 4.33 -22.57
C CYS A 118 -17.90 3.96 -23.73
N ASP A 119 -17.97 4.69 -24.84
CA ASP A 119 -17.07 4.52 -25.98
C ASP A 119 -15.66 5.11 -25.76
N TYR A 120 -15.19 5.20 -24.50
CA TYR A 120 -13.88 5.73 -24.13
C TYR A 120 -13.17 4.86 -23.09
#